data_AF-A0AAN8I8G7-F1
#
_entry.id   AF-A0AAN8I8G7-F1
#
_cell.length_a   1.000
_cell.length_b   1.000
_cell.length_c   1.000
_cell.angle_alpha   90.00
_cell.angle_beta   90.00
_cell.angle_gamma   90.00
#
_symmetry.space_group_name_H-M   'P 1'
#
loop_
_entity.id
_entity.type
_entity.pdbx_description
1 polymer ?
#
loop_
_entity_poly.entity_id
_entity_poly.type
_entity_poly.pdbx_seq_one_letter_code
_entity_poly.pdbx_strand_id
1 'polypeptide(L)'
;TDGCEEASLLVRFHEYWPFTSTVVIHYYVKDGQRISYDSHLVTADVEKWLEHDFKLKAEPGVHEVCVQMSGRPEIRHRVCRVVVDRMQCPFPQSSTSTSMVPAVICLVLLSFLLR
;
A
#
# COMPACT_ATOMS: atom_id res chain seq x y z
N THR A 1 16.59 -11.38 -2.61
CA THR A 1 15.49 -10.53 -2.15
C THR A 1 14.21 -11.11 -2.70
N ASP A 2 13.20 -11.23 -1.86
CA ASP A 2 11.86 -11.77 -2.16
C ASP A 2 10.96 -10.78 -2.90
N GLY A 3 11.49 -9.61 -3.29
CA GLY A 3 10.74 -8.58 -4.03
C GLY A 3 9.76 -7.78 -3.16
N CYS A 4 9.89 -7.88 -1.83
CA CYS A 4 8.96 -7.31 -0.87
C CYS A 4 9.45 -6.02 -0.19
N GLU A 5 10.62 -5.51 -0.58
CA GLU A 5 11.26 -4.33 0.02
C GLU A 5 11.05 -3.06 -0.81
N GLU A 6 11.06 -3.21 -2.13
CA GLU A 6 11.02 -2.12 -3.09
C GLU A 6 10.26 -2.51 -4.35
N ALA A 7 9.70 -1.51 -5.02
CA ALA A 7 9.07 -1.64 -6.31
C ALA A 7 9.41 -0.45 -7.19
N SER A 8 9.49 -0.69 -8.49
CA SER A 8 9.69 0.32 -9.52
C SER A 8 8.40 0.52 -10.29
N LEU A 9 8.06 1.77 -10.58
CA LEU A 9 6.94 2.12 -11.44
C LEU A 9 7.43 2.83 -12.70
N LEU A 10 6.81 2.51 -13.84
CA LEU A 10 7.01 3.20 -15.10
C LEU A 10 5.67 3.72 -15.62
N VAL A 11 5.53 5.04 -15.65
CA VAL A 11 4.43 5.72 -16.34
C VAL A 11 4.94 6.13 -17.72
N ARG A 12 4.34 5.60 -18.78
CA ARG A 12 4.72 5.91 -20.16
C ARG A 12 3.51 6.43 -20.92
N PHE A 13 3.66 7.60 -21.54
CA PHE A 13 2.69 8.14 -22.48
C PHE A 13 2.88 7.54 -23.87
N HIS A 14 1.80 7.54 -24.65
CA HIS A 14 1.88 7.18 -26.06
C HIS A 14 2.84 8.13 -26.78
N GLU A 15 3.58 7.65 -27.78
CA GLU A 15 4.61 8.44 -28.49
C GLU A 15 4.06 9.73 -29.12
N TYR A 16 2.80 9.70 -29.54
CA TYR A 16 2.09 10.83 -30.14
C TYR A 16 1.22 11.61 -29.14
N TRP A 17 1.44 11.48 -27.83
CA TRP A 17 0.66 12.21 -26.83
C TRP A 17 0.95 13.71 -26.96
N PRO A 18 -0.04 14.54 -27.35
CA PRO A 18 0.24 15.92 -27.78
C PRO A 18 0.17 16.93 -26.62
N PHE A 19 -0.12 16.49 -25.40
CA PHE A 19 -0.42 17.36 -24.27
C PHE A 19 0.59 17.20 -23.13
N THR A 20 1.07 18.29 -22.56
CA THR A 20 1.76 18.25 -21.25
C THR A 20 0.77 17.74 -20.21
N SER A 21 1.16 16.71 -19.47
CA SER A 21 0.30 16.07 -18.47
C SER A 21 1.00 16.04 -17.13
N THR A 22 0.31 16.51 -16.11
CA THR A 22 0.74 16.40 -14.72
C THR A 22 0.24 15.06 -14.19
N VAL A 23 1.16 14.24 -13.68
CA VAL A 23 0.83 13.00 -12.99
C VAL A 23 1.06 13.15 -11.50
N VAL A 24 0.15 12.61 -10.72
CA VAL A 24 0.23 12.48 -9.26
C VAL A 24 0.12 11.02 -8.93
N ILE A 25 1.10 10.47 -8.21
CA ILE A 25 1.17 9.05 -7.90
C ILE A 25 1.06 8.86 -6.40
N HIS A 26 0.14 7.98 -6.01
CA HIS A 26 -0.06 7.54 -4.63
C HIS A 26 0.13 6.04 -4.51
N TYR A 27 0.69 5.64 -3.39
CA TYR A 27 0.81 4.26 -2.95
C TYR A 27 -0.11 4.01 -1.75
N TYR A 28 -0.86 2.92 -1.82
CA TYR A 28 -1.81 2.50 -0.80
C TYR A 28 -1.55 1.07 -0.36
N VAL A 29 -1.79 0.81 0.92
CA VAL A 29 -2.02 -0.55 1.44
C VAL A 29 -3.47 -0.66 1.87
N LYS A 30 -4.16 -1.70 1.38
CA LYS A 30 -5.56 -1.97 1.66
C LYS A 30 -5.72 -3.30 2.38
N ASP A 31 -6.51 -3.30 3.45
CA ASP A 31 -7.02 -4.52 4.07
C ASP A 31 -8.54 -4.58 3.87
N GLY A 32 -8.98 -5.42 2.93
CA GLY A 32 -10.36 -5.43 2.45
C GLY A 32 -10.74 -4.10 1.79
N GLN A 33 -11.74 -3.41 2.35
CA GLN A 33 -12.18 -2.10 1.86
C GLN A 33 -11.49 -0.92 2.56
N ARG A 34 -10.69 -1.17 3.61
CA ARG A 34 -10.05 -0.11 4.39
C ARG A 34 -8.66 0.17 3.85
N ILE A 35 -8.34 1.45 3.64
CA ILE A 35 -6.97 1.91 3.41
C ILE A 35 -6.27 1.93 4.77
N SER A 36 -5.26 1.08 4.96
CA SER A 36 -4.43 1.07 6.18
C SER A 36 -3.26 2.04 6.09
N TYR A 37 -2.77 2.30 4.87
CA TYR A 37 -1.65 3.18 4.59
C TYR A 37 -1.86 3.95 3.28
N ASP A 38 -1.43 5.22 3.25
CA ASP A 38 -1.42 6.11 2.09
C ASP A 38 -0.11 6.90 2.08
N SER A 39 0.56 6.93 0.94
CA SER A 39 1.75 7.72 0.72
C SER A 39 1.71 8.37 -0.65
N HIS A 40 1.91 9.69 -0.69
CA HIS A 40 2.23 10.39 -1.92
C HIS A 40 3.66 10.05 -2.33
N LEU A 41 3.83 9.59 -3.57
CA LEU A 41 5.14 9.22 -4.10
C LEU A 41 5.76 10.36 -4.92
N VAL A 42 5.01 10.86 -5.91
CA VAL A 42 5.53 11.87 -6.85
C VAL A 42 4.41 12.70 -7.45
N THR A 43 4.71 13.98 -7.70
CA THR A 43 3.95 14.86 -8.59
C THR A 43 4.93 15.40 -9.62
N ALA A 44 4.65 15.19 -10.91
CA ALA A 44 5.55 15.64 -11.97
C ALA A 44 4.77 15.96 -13.25
N ASP A 45 5.27 16.94 -14.00
CA ASP A 45 4.90 17.12 -15.40
C ASP A 45 5.70 16.14 -16.25
N VAL A 46 5.01 15.35 -17.06
CA VAL A 46 5.61 14.26 -17.82
C VAL A 46 5.33 14.45 -19.30
N GLU A 47 6.40 14.51 -20.09
CA GLU A 47 6.31 14.62 -21.55
C GLU A 47 6.32 13.27 -22.26
N LYS A 48 7.08 12.29 -21.74
CA LYS A 48 7.22 10.96 -22.37
C LYS A 48 7.07 9.83 -21.38
N TRP A 49 7.91 9.79 -20.36
CA TRP A 49 7.86 8.76 -19.34
C TRP A 49 8.38 9.30 -18.01
N LEU A 50 7.94 8.64 -16.93
CA LEU A 50 8.38 8.86 -15.56
C LEU A 50 8.64 7.50 -14.94
N GLU A 51 9.85 7.31 -14.43
CA GLU A 51 10.22 6.16 -13.62
C GLU A 51 10.46 6.61 -12.19
N HIS A 52 10.02 5.79 -11.25
CA HIS A 52 10.18 6.08 -9.83
C HIS A 52 10.28 4.80 -9.01
N ASP A 53 11.33 4.70 -8.22
CA ASP A 53 11.53 3.62 -7.26
C ASP A 53 11.01 4.04 -5.89
N PHE A 54 10.32 3.14 -5.22
CA PHE A 54 9.79 3.38 -3.89
C PHE A 54 9.86 2.13 -3.02
N LYS A 55 9.89 2.35 -1.71
CA LYS A 55 9.92 1.27 -0.72
C LYS A 55 8.52 0.79 -0.42
N LEU A 56 8.34 -0.52 -0.37
CA LEU A 56 7.10 -1.13 0.07
C LEU A 56 6.98 -1.02 1.58
N LYS A 57 5.79 -0.66 2.06
CA LYS A 57 5.49 -0.64 3.49
C LYS A 57 5.34 -2.08 3.98
N ALA A 58 6.06 -2.49 5.01
CA ALA A 58 5.96 -3.84 5.57
C ALA A 58 4.64 -4.05 6.37
N GLU A 59 3.50 -3.96 5.70
CA GLU A 59 2.16 -4.13 6.25
C GLU A 59 1.37 -5.16 5.42
N PRO A 60 0.57 -6.01 6.10
CA PRO A 60 -0.26 -6.99 5.42
C PRO A 60 -1.39 -6.28 4.66
N GLY A 61 -1.69 -6.75 3.45
CA GLY A 61 -2.76 -6.21 2.63
C GLY A 61 -2.47 -6.29 1.15
N VAL A 62 -3.36 -5.71 0.36
CA VAL A 62 -3.16 -5.49 -1.08
C VAL A 62 -2.47 -4.15 -1.23
N HIS A 63 -1.31 -4.15 -1.89
CA HIS A 63 -0.52 -2.97 -2.16
C HIS A 63 -0.86 -2.47 -3.55
N GLU A 64 -1.34 -1.23 -3.64
CA GLU A 64 -1.77 -0.62 -4.89
C GLU A 64 -1.06 0.70 -5.14
N VAL A 65 -0.68 0.94 -6.40
CA VAL A 65 -0.23 2.24 -6.87
C VAL A 65 -1.34 2.83 -7.74
N CYS A 66 -1.76 4.04 -7.42
CA CYS A 66 -2.70 4.81 -8.22
C CYS A 66 -2.01 6.01 -8.84
N VAL A 67 -2.18 6.16 -10.16
CA VAL A 67 -1.71 7.31 -10.93
C VAL A 67 -2.93 8.14 -11.30
N GLN A 68 -2.92 9.41 -10.94
CA GLN A 68 -3.86 10.41 -11.37
C GLN A 68 -3.19 11.32 -12.39
N MET A 69 -3.69 11.31 -13.62
CA MET A 69 -3.26 12.20 -14.68
C MET A 69 -4.23 13.37 -14.81
N SER A 70 -3.67 14.57 -14.93
CA SER A 70 -4.39 15.79 -15.30
C SER A 70 -3.70 16.51 -16.46
N GLY A 71 -4.46 17.10 -17.38
CA GLY A 71 -3.93 17.81 -18.55
C GLY A 71 -4.91 18.84 -19.10
N ARG A 72 -4.46 19.62 -20.10
CA ARG A 72 -5.29 20.58 -20.87
C ARG A 72 -5.50 20.09 -22.31
N PRO A 73 -6.72 20.14 -22.88
CA PRO A 73 -8.01 20.50 -22.25
C PRO A 73 -8.34 19.56 -21.08
N GLU A 74 -9.25 19.95 -20.17
CA GLU A 74 -9.43 19.27 -18.87
C GLU A 74 -9.62 17.75 -19.02
N ILE A 75 -8.53 17.02 -18.80
CA ILE A 75 -8.50 15.56 -18.76
C ILE A 75 -8.22 15.20 -17.31
N ARG A 76 -9.03 14.32 -16.72
CA ARG A 76 -8.77 13.73 -15.40
C ARG A 76 -8.99 12.22 -15.49
N HIS A 77 -7.91 11.47 -15.36
CA HIS A 77 -7.98 10.01 -15.33
C HIS A 77 -7.22 9.48 -14.13
N ARG A 78 -7.80 8.49 -13.47
CA ARG A 78 -7.17 7.75 -12.38
C ARG A 78 -7.11 6.28 -12.74
N VAL A 79 -5.92 5.70 -12.65
CA VAL A 79 -5.69 4.27 -12.89
C VAL A 79 -4.97 3.72 -11.67
N CYS A 80 -5.41 2.59 -11.15
CA CYS A 80 -4.76 1.89 -10.05
C CYS A 80 -4.30 0.50 -10.50
N ARG A 81 -3.16 0.06 -10.00
CA ARG A 81 -2.58 -1.26 -10.24
C ARG A 81 -2.12 -1.87 -8.92
N VAL A 82 -2.42 -3.15 -8.74
CA VAL A 82 -1.88 -3.94 -7.64
C VAL A 82 -0.42 -4.23 -7.95
N VAL A 83 0.49 -3.86 -7.04
CA VAL A 83 1.93 -4.15 -7.13
C VAL A 83 2.30 -5.37 -6.31
N VAL A 84 1.64 -5.59 -5.17
CA VAL A 84 1.81 -6.80 -4.34
C VAL A 84 0.45 -7.26 -3.85
N ASP A 85 0.14 -8.53 -4.10
CA ASP A 85 -1.08 -9.17 -3.57
C ASP A 85 -0.82 -9.70 -2.14
N ARG A 86 -1.90 -9.87 -1.36
CA ARG A 86 -1.88 -10.23 0.08
C ARG A 86 -1.05 -11.47 0.40
N MET A 87 -0.93 -12.40 -0.55
CA MET A 87 -0.25 -13.69 -0.36
C MET A 87 1.18 -13.72 -0.93
N GLN A 88 1.63 -12.66 -1.60
CA GLN A 88 2.93 -12.67 -2.28
C GLN A 88 4.08 -12.36 -1.33
N CYS A 89 3.85 -11.54 -0.30
CA CYS A 89 4.88 -11.11 0.63
C CYS A 89 4.55 -11.51 2.08
N PRO A 90 5.53 -12.01 2.85
CA PRO A 90 5.34 -12.40 4.25
C PRO A 90 5.40 -11.18 5.18
N PHE A 91 4.59 -10.15 4.92
CA PHE A 91 4.56 -8.97 5.77
C PHE A 91 4.10 -9.32 7.19
N PRO A 92 4.74 -8.77 8.23
CA PRO A 92 4.37 -9.07 9.61
C PRO A 92 2.93 -8.62 9.84
N GLN A 93 2.08 -9.53 10.32
CA GLN A 93 0.71 -9.16 10.66
C GLN A 93 0.76 -8.08 11.74
N SER A 94 0.06 -6.95 11.53
CA SER A 94 -0.10 -5.94 12.57
C SER A 94 -0.82 -6.61 13.73
N SER A 95 -0.08 -6.94 14.79
CA SER A 95 -0.60 -7.57 15.99
C SER A 95 -1.60 -6.62 16.65
N THR A 96 -2.88 -6.80 16.36
CA THR A 96 -3.96 -6.25 17.17
C THR A 96 -3.87 -6.85 18.56
N SER A 97 -3.44 -6.00 19.50
CA SER A 97 -3.59 -6.09 20.96
C SER A 97 -3.20 -7.40 21.61
N THR A 98 -2.13 -7.36 22.40
CA THR A 98 -1.93 -8.19 23.57
C THR A 98 -3.24 -8.28 24.35
N SER A 99 -3.99 -9.37 24.18
CA SER A 99 -5.10 -9.69 25.06
C SER A 99 -4.49 -10.00 26.41
N MET A 100 -4.49 -9.01 27.31
CA MET A 100 -4.22 -9.23 28.72
C MET A 100 -5.27 -10.22 29.20
N VAL A 101 -4.90 -11.49 29.29
CA VAL A 101 -5.68 -12.48 30.02
C VAL A 101 -5.80 -11.95 31.45
N PRO A 102 -7.00 -11.63 31.95
CA PRO A 102 -7.14 -11.08 33.29
C PRO A 102 -6.68 -12.13 34.30
N ALA A 103 -5.73 -11.75 35.17
CA ALA A 103 -5.11 -12.60 36.19
C ALA A 103 -6.11 -13.29 37.15
N VAL A 104 -7.38 -12.87 37.12
CA VAL A 104 -8.49 -13.43 37.91
C VAL A 104 -8.76 -14.90 37.54
N ILE A 105 -8.60 -15.30 36.27
CA ILE A 105 -8.88 -16.69 35.85
C ILE A 105 -7.80 -17.67 36.35
N CYS A 106 -6.56 -17.20 36.53
CA CYS A 106 -5.45 -18.02 37.05
C CYS A 106 -5.62 -18.38 38.53
N LEU A 107 -6.16 -17.45 39.35
CA LEU A 107 -6.35 -17.66 40.79
C LEU A 107 -7.47 -18.67 41.11
N VAL A 108 -8.53 -18.72 40.30
CA VAL A 108 -9.64 -19.67 40.51
C VAL A 108 -9.17 -21.11 40.27
N LEU A 109 -8.34 -21.34 39.25
CA LEU A 109 -7.80 -22.69 38.96
C LEU A 109 -6.84 -23.19 40.04
N LEU A 110 -6.00 -22.33 40.62
CA LEU A 110 -5.14 -22.69 41.75
C LEU A 110 -5.95 -23.07 43.01
N SER A 111 -7.08 -22.41 43.26
CA SER A 111 -7.94 -22.73 44.41
C SER A 111 -8.66 -24.08 44.30
N PHE A 112 -8.91 -24.56 43.08
CA PHE A 112 -9.53 -25.88 42.84
C PHE A 112 -8.51 -27.04 42.84
N LEU A 113 -7.23 -26.77 42.59
CA LEU A 113 -6.16 -27.78 42.60
C LEU A 113 -5.55 -28.02 44.00
N LEU A 114 -5.81 -27.12 44.96
CA LEU A 114 -5.36 -27.24 46.36
C LEU A 114 -6.44 -27.77 47.33
N ARG A 115 -7.60 -28.21 46.82
CA ARG A 115 -8.62 -28.95 47.57
C ARG A 115 -8.61 -30.42 47.16
#